data_AF-L1PZP0-F1
#
_entry.id   AF-L1PZP0-F1
#
_cell.length_a   1.000
_cell.length_b   1.000
_cell.length_c   1.000
_cell.angle_alpha   90.00
_cell.angle_beta   90.00
_cell.angle_gamma   90.00
#
_symmetry.space_group_name_H-M   'P 1'
#
loop_
_entity.id
_entity.type
_entity.pdbx_description
1 polymer ?
#
loop_
_entity_poly.entity_id
_entity_poly.type
_entity_poly.pdbx_seq_one_letter_code
_entity_poly.pdbx_strand_id
1 'polypeptide(L)'
;MNRKILLFAFIIGLFAMACNDGDMEVESISFENSDVLSCRANDTAVDFLYKYNQKQALYLTIPAGVLENKEKTVTGTIPNNYKLYYRTFSDAVNSSYFCNTIYPASPQITFNSEATGGRVTIATRPIYNENTGTLLRYDHQITISNLVLLKEDGNKLVESNLIFGTYQTNKQ
;
A
#
# COMPACT_ATOMS: atom_id res chain seq x y z
N MET A 1 1.32 -62.67 24.42
CA MET A 1 1.54 -61.27 23.99
C MET A 1 0.20 -60.71 23.54
N ASN A 2 -0.39 -59.81 24.35
CA ASN A 2 -1.84 -59.64 24.43
C ASN A 2 -2.40 -58.81 23.27
N ARG A 3 -3.38 -59.37 22.54
CA ARG A 3 -4.17 -58.71 21.46
C ARG A 3 -4.79 -57.36 21.87
N LYS A 4 -4.92 -57.07 23.16
CA LYS A 4 -5.42 -55.79 23.69
C LYS A 4 -4.43 -54.62 23.54
N ILE A 5 -3.13 -54.91 23.40
CA ILE A 5 -2.09 -53.88 23.23
C ILE A 5 -2.04 -53.38 21.78
N LEU A 6 -2.42 -54.22 20.81
CA LEU A 6 -2.50 -53.85 19.39
C LEU A 6 -3.68 -52.92 19.04
N LEU A 7 -4.77 -52.95 19.81
CA LEU A 7 -5.92 -52.06 19.61
C LEU A 7 -5.71 -50.66 20.18
N PHE A 8 -4.88 -50.51 21.22
CA PHE A 8 -4.57 -49.20 21.80
C PHE A 8 -3.57 -48.41 20.96
N ALA A 9 -2.72 -49.09 20.19
CA ALA A 9 -1.79 -48.46 19.25
C ALA A 9 -2.47 -47.89 17.99
N PHE A 10 -3.63 -48.42 17.59
CA PHE A 10 -4.35 -47.95 16.40
C PHE A 10 -5.18 -46.69 16.65
N ILE A 11 -5.65 -46.46 17.88
CA ILE A 11 -6.47 -45.29 18.24
C ILE A 11 -5.62 -44.02 18.45
N ILE A 12 -4.33 -44.18 18.79
CA ILE A 12 -3.38 -43.07 18.95
C ILE A 12 -2.85 -42.56 17.60
N GLY A 13 -2.88 -43.38 16.54
CA GLY A 13 -2.46 -42.98 15.19
C GLY A 13 -3.44 -42.07 14.45
N LEU A 14 -4.72 -42.01 14.87
CA LEU A 14 -5.75 -41.20 14.20
C LEU A 14 -5.76 -39.72 14.62
N PHE A 15 -5.05 -39.34 15.68
CA PHE A 15 -4.92 -37.95 16.13
C PHE A 15 -3.64 -37.26 15.64
N ALA A 16 -2.79 -37.96 14.89
CA ALA A 16 -1.56 -37.40 14.32
C ALA A 16 -1.75 -36.75 12.94
N MET A 17 -2.99 -36.70 12.42
CA MET A 17 -3.37 -35.68 11.43
C MET A 17 -3.64 -34.38 12.18
N ALA A 18 -2.64 -33.91 12.92
CA ALA A 18 -2.59 -32.53 13.35
C ALA A 18 -2.70 -31.68 12.07
N CYS A 19 -3.60 -30.69 12.08
CA CYS A 19 -3.71 -29.69 11.04
C CYS A 19 -2.30 -29.30 10.58
N ASN A 20 -1.99 -29.58 9.32
CA ASN A 20 -1.06 -28.73 8.60
C ASN A 20 -1.80 -27.41 8.39
N ASP A 21 -1.93 -26.65 9.48
CA ASP A 21 -2.36 -25.26 9.43
C ASP A 21 -1.19 -24.58 8.75
N GLY A 22 -1.29 -24.56 7.42
CA GLY A 22 -0.31 -23.94 6.55
C GLY A 22 -0.07 -22.58 7.14
N ASP A 23 1.14 -22.39 7.65
CA ASP A 23 1.65 -21.17 8.25
C ASP A 23 1.22 -20.03 7.34
N MET A 24 0.10 -19.39 7.72
CA MET A 24 -0.51 -18.36 6.92
C MET A 24 0.29 -17.12 7.28
N GLU A 25 1.49 -17.04 6.70
CA GLU A 25 2.34 -15.89 6.81
C GLU A 25 1.46 -14.71 6.38
N VAL A 26 1.11 -13.86 7.36
CA VAL A 26 0.28 -12.70 7.10
C VAL A 26 1.13 -11.80 6.23
N GLU A 27 0.96 -11.92 4.91
CA GLU A 27 1.59 -11.05 3.92
C GLU A 27 1.17 -9.62 4.23
N SER A 28 2.02 -8.91 4.98
CA SER A 28 1.83 -7.50 5.28
C SER A 28 2.47 -6.67 4.18
N ILE A 29 1.77 -5.61 3.78
CA ILE A 29 2.30 -4.66 2.82
C ILE A 29 3.11 -3.64 3.60
N SER A 30 4.41 -3.87 3.72
CA SER A 30 5.33 -2.92 4.37
C SER A 30 6.14 -2.14 3.33
N PHE A 31 6.14 -0.82 3.47
CA PHE A 31 7.05 0.08 2.77
C PHE A 31 7.82 0.89 3.81
N GLU A 32 9.13 0.70 3.85
CA GLU A 32 10.01 1.34 4.86
C GLU A 32 10.14 2.86 4.66
N ASN A 33 10.05 3.35 3.41
CA ASN A 33 10.12 4.78 3.13
C ASN A 33 8.76 5.44 3.41
N SER A 34 8.74 6.65 3.96
CA SER A 34 7.55 7.50 4.13
C SER A 34 7.29 8.43 2.93
N ASP A 35 8.27 8.68 2.06
CA ASP A 35 8.16 9.58 0.91
C ASP A 35 7.18 9.09 -0.15
N VAL A 36 6.24 9.95 -0.50
CA VAL A 36 5.30 9.72 -1.60
C VAL A 36 5.75 10.51 -2.82
N LEU A 37 5.70 9.88 -3.99
CA LEU A 37 6.22 10.42 -5.23
C LEU A 37 5.11 10.69 -6.25
N SER A 38 5.44 11.50 -7.24
CA SER A 38 4.60 11.80 -8.40
C SER A 38 5.51 12.13 -9.58
N CYS A 39 4.95 12.13 -10.79
CA CYS A 39 5.72 12.49 -12.00
C CYS A 39 5.91 13.98 -12.21
N ARG A 40 5.22 14.80 -11.41
CA ARG A 40 5.40 16.25 -11.33
C ARG A 40 5.71 16.58 -9.88
N ALA A 41 7.00 16.49 -9.53
CA ALA A 41 7.43 16.66 -8.16
C ALA A 41 6.94 17.99 -7.58
N ASN A 42 6.45 17.94 -6.35
CA ASN A 42 6.01 19.10 -5.57
C ASN A 42 4.85 19.91 -6.19
N ASP A 43 4.01 19.27 -7.03
CA ASP A 43 2.86 19.87 -7.72
C ASP A 43 1.54 19.43 -7.07
N THR A 44 0.65 20.40 -6.83
CA THR A 44 -0.70 20.14 -6.31
C THR A 44 -1.65 19.54 -7.36
N ALA A 45 -1.32 19.66 -8.65
CA ALA A 45 -2.18 19.31 -9.76
C ALA A 45 -1.91 17.90 -10.31
N VAL A 46 -1.56 16.93 -9.48
CA VAL A 46 -1.28 15.54 -9.90
C VAL A 46 -2.51 14.63 -9.79
N ASP A 47 -2.62 13.68 -10.71
CA ASP A 47 -3.76 12.74 -10.77
C ASP A 47 -3.50 11.45 -10.00
N PHE A 48 -2.23 11.17 -9.70
CA PHE A 48 -1.82 10.01 -8.95
C PHE A 48 -0.53 10.24 -8.16
N LEU A 49 -0.39 9.41 -7.14
CA LEU A 49 0.77 9.31 -6.28
C LEU A 49 1.26 7.86 -6.27
N TYR A 50 2.55 7.65 -6.05
CA TYR A 50 3.10 6.30 -5.95
C TYR A 50 4.18 6.21 -4.88
N LYS A 51 4.37 4.99 -4.38
CA LYS A 51 5.52 4.58 -3.59
C LYS A 51 5.95 3.19 -4.05
N TYR A 52 7.25 2.93 -4.03
CA TYR A 52 7.79 1.63 -4.42
C TYR A 52 8.89 1.18 -3.45
N ASN A 53 9.09 -0.13 -3.37
CA ASN A 53 10.17 -0.77 -2.65
C ASN A 53 10.63 -1.99 -3.46
N GLN A 54 11.85 -1.95 -3.98
CA GLN A 54 12.39 -2.99 -4.87
C GLN A 54 11.39 -3.40 -5.97
N LYS A 55 10.77 -4.58 -5.83
CA LYS A 55 9.87 -5.20 -6.81
C LYS A 55 8.38 -4.97 -6.51
N GLN A 56 8.04 -4.06 -5.61
CA GLN A 56 6.67 -3.77 -5.20
C GLN A 56 6.36 -2.29 -5.35
N ALA A 57 5.11 -1.96 -5.67
CA ALA A 57 4.64 -0.59 -5.65
C ALA A 57 3.17 -0.49 -5.25
N LEU A 58 2.85 0.64 -4.61
CA LEU A 58 1.51 1.13 -4.46
C LEU A 58 1.30 2.35 -5.36
N TYR A 59 0.15 2.38 -6.02
CA TYR A 59 -0.25 3.45 -6.91
C TYR A 59 -1.63 3.96 -6.49
N LEU A 60 -1.73 5.21 -6.06
CA LEU A 60 -2.95 5.85 -5.58
C LEU A 60 -3.40 6.92 -6.56
N THR A 61 -4.51 6.68 -7.26
CA THR A 61 -5.22 7.71 -8.02
C THR A 61 -6.02 8.58 -7.05
N ILE A 62 -5.97 9.90 -7.25
CA ILE A 62 -6.60 10.88 -6.37
C ILE A 62 -7.50 11.84 -7.17
N PRO A 63 -8.58 12.37 -6.59
CA PRO A 63 -9.35 13.44 -7.22
C PRO A 63 -8.54 14.75 -7.32
N ALA A 64 -8.86 15.58 -8.31
CA ALA A 64 -8.28 16.92 -8.40
C ALA A 64 -8.57 17.77 -7.15
N GLY A 65 -7.62 18.63 -6.76
CA GLY A 65 -7.77 19.62 -5.68
C GLY A 65 -7.65 19.07 -4.24
N VAL A 66 -7.43 17.76 -4.07
CA VAL A 66 -7.26 17.17 -2.73
C VAL A 66 -5.91 17.53 -2.09
N LEU A 67 -4.92 17.93 -2.89
CA LEU A 67 -3.58 18.38 -2.48
C LEU A 67 -3.44 19.92 -2.48
N GLU A 68 -4.52 20.66 -2.26
CA GLU A 68 -4.45 22.12 -2.12
C GLU A 68 -3.48 22.52 -1.00
N ASN A 69 -2.64 23.53 -1.25
CA ASN A 69 -1.70 24.13 -0.29
C ASN A 69 -2.41 24.96 0.79
N LYS A 70 -3.22 24.29 1.59
CA LYS A 70 -4.02 24.87 2.66
C LYS A 70 -4.16 23.86 3.78
N GLU A 71 -4.02 24.32 5.01
CA GLU A 71 -4.24 23.44 6.16
C GLU A 71 -5.69 22.93 6.16
N LYS A 72 -5.84 21.63 5.90
CA LYS A 72 -7.13 20.96 5.81
C LYS A 72 -6.97 19.46 5.98
N THR A 73 -8.08 18.78 6.22
CA THR A 73 -8.17 17.32 6.12
C THR A 73 -9.27 16.98 5.14
N VAL A 74 -8.96 16.16 4.14
CA VAL A 74 -9.93 15.64 3.17
C VAL A 74 -9.97 14.12 3.26
N THR A 75 -11.14 13.55 2.98
CA THR A 75 -11.33 12.10 3.06
C THR A 75 -12.15 11.59 1.89
N GLY A 76 -11.99 10.32 1.55
CA GLY A 76 -12.86 9.63 0.60
C GLY A 76 -12.64 8.12 0.65
N THR A 77 -13.26 7.41 -0.28
CA THR A 77 -13.28 5.95 -0.28
C THR A 77 -12.69 5.35 -1.55
N ILE A 78 -12.13 4.17 -1.38
CA ILE A 78 -11.75 3.24 -2.45
C ILE A 78 -12.93 2.28 -2.70
N PRO A 79 -13.28 1.93 -3.95
CA PRO A 79 -12.63 2.31 -5.21
C PRO A 79 -13.27 3.53 -5.92
N ASN A 80 -14.18 4.26 -5.25
CA ASN A 80 -14.96 5.33 -5.88
C ASN A 80 -14.14 6.59 -6.15
N ASN A 81 -13.86 7.38 -5.10
CA ASN A 81 -13.16 8.66 -5.24
C ASN A 81 -11.65 8.47 -5.42
N TYR A 82 -11.14 7.41 -4.80
CA TYR A 82 -9.73 7.02 -4.84
C TYR A 82 -9.61 5.62 -5.42
N LYS A 83 -8.52 5.34 -6.11
CA LYS A 83 -8.19 3.98 -6.55
C LYS A 83 -6.79 3.64 -6.13
N LEU A 84 -6.60 2.51 -5.45
CA LEU A 84 -5.29 2.03 -5.07
C LEU A 84 -5.00 0.74 -5.82
N TYR A 85 -3.80 0.64 -6.39
CA TYR A 85 -3.29 -0.59 -6.98
C TYR A 85 -2.06 -1.03 -6.22
N TYR A 86 -2.01 -2.30 -5.86
CA TYR A 86 -0.79 -2.97 -5.43
C TYR A 86 -0.22 -3.77 -6.60
N ARG A 87 1.06 -3.56 -6.91
CA ARG A 87 1.74 -4.20 -8.03
C ARG A 87 3.04 -4.84 -7.59
N THR A 88 3.33 -6.01 -8.17
CA THR A 88 4.66 -6.62 -8.11
C THR A 88 5.28 -6.68 -9.51
N PHE A 89 6.61 -6.70 -9.55
CA PHE A 89 7.38 -6.63 -10.78
C PHE A 89 8.41 -7.76 -10.88
N SER A 90 8.78 -8.12 -12.10
CA SER A 90 9.81 -9.13 -12.39
C SER A 90 11.19 -8.74 -11.82
N ASP A 91 11.48 -7.44 -11.74
CA ASP A 91 12.72 -6.88 -11.24
C ASP A 91 12.48 -5.54 -10.52
N ALA A 92 13.50 -5.00 -9.86
CA ALA A 92 13.40 -3.78 -9.09
C ALA A 92 13.02 -2.57 -9.98
N VAL A 93 12.03 -1.80 -9.54
CA VAL A 93 11.59 -0.57 -10.20
C VAL A 93 12.26 0.66 -9.58
N ASN A 94 12.24 1.76 -10.30
CA ASN A 94 12.66 3.07 -9.83
C ASN A 94 11.70 4.16 -10.31
N SER A 95 11.87 5.40 -9.87
CA SER A 95 10.98 6.52 -10.25
C SER A 95 10.76 6.70 -11.75
N SER A 96 11.75 6.41 -12.60
CA SER A 96 11.60 6.55 -14.06
C SER A 96 10.58 5.58 -14.64
N TYR A 97 10.32 4.44 -13.98
CA TYR A 97 9.35 3.45 -14.41
C TYR A 97 7.92 4.03 -14.46
N PHE A 98 7.56 4.82 -13.45
CA PHE A 98 6.21 5.36 -13.27
C PHE A 98 5.94 6.60 -14.13
N CYS A 99 6.99 7.29 -14.55
CA CYS A 99 6.91 8.62 -15.14
C CYS A 99 7.37 8.68 -16.59
N ASN A 100 7.60 7.51 -17.20
CA ASN A 100 7.91 7.44 -18.61
C ASN A 100 6.63 7.64 -19.45
N THR A 101 6.77 8.37 -20.56
CA THR A 101 5.68 8.56 -21.52
C THR A 101 5.41 7.30 -22.33
N ILE A 102 6.43 6.44 -22.47
CA ILE A 102 6.33 5.13 -23.09
C ILE A 102 6.41 4.07 -21.99
N TYR A 103 5.43 3.17 -21.97
CA TYR A 103 5.40 2.07 -21.01
C TYR A 103 6.67 1.22 -21.11
N PRO A 104 7.46 1.07 -20.04
CA PRO A 104 8.69 0.30 -20.08
C PRO A 104 8.43 -1.19 -20.38
N ALA A 105 9.22 -1.78 -21.29
CA ALA A 105 9.21 -3.21 -21.54
C ALA A 105 9.90 -4.03 -20.42
N SER A 106 10.50 -3.37 -19.43
CA SER A 106 11.04 -4.00 -18.22
C SER A 106 11.20 -2.94 -17.12
N PRO A 107 11.00 -3.29 -15.84
CA PRO A 107 10.45 -4.55 -15.33
C PRO A 107 9.00 -4.83 -15.77
N GLN A 108 8.64 -6.11 -15.90
CA GLN A 108 7.26 -6.52 -16.22
C GLN A 108 6.41 -6.59 -14.96
N ILE A 109 5.13 -6.21 -15.05
CA ILE A 109 4.17 -6.39 -13.96
C ILE A 109 3.88 -7.90 -13.84
N THR A 110 4.19 -8.49 -12.69
CA THR A 110 3.92 -9.90 -12.39
C THR A 110 2.60 -10.10 -11.64
N PHE A 111 2.18 -9.09 -10.86
CA PHE A 111 0.88 -9.07 -10.19
C PHE A 111 0.32 -7.66 -10.15
N ASN A 112 -1.00 -7.53 -10.28
CA ASN A 112 -1.71 -6.25 -10.15
C ASN A 112 -3.07 -6.47 -9.49
N SER A 113 -3.25 -5.88 -8.31
CA SER A 113 -4.49 -5.93 -7.54
C SER A 113 -5.05 -4.54 -7.35
N GLU A 114 -6.27 -4.30 -7.84
CA GLU A 114 -7.03 -3.09 -7.51
C GLU A 114 -7.72 -3.30 -6.16
N ALA A 115 -7.50 -2.38 -5.24
CA ALA A 115 -8.13 -2.41 -3.93
C ALA A 115 -9.66 -2.23 -4.05
N THR A 116 -10.42 -3.08 -3.35
CA THR A 116 -11.88 -3.08 -3.40
C THR A 116 -12.52 -2.29 -2.26
N GLY A 117 -11.73 -1.78 -1.33
CA GLY A 117 -12.22 -1.06 -0.16
C GLY A 117 -11.11 -0.34 0.59
N GLY A 118 -11.49 0.70 1.32
CA GLY A 118 -10.60 1.51 2.16
C GLY A 118 -11.07 2.95 2.27
N ARG A 119 -10.67 3.62 3.36
CA ARG A 119 -10.93 5.04 3.58
C ARG A 119 -9.62 5.82 3.56
N VAL A 120 -9.45 6.64 2.54
CA VAL A 120 -8.29 7.53 2.38
C VAL A 120 -8.52 8.80 3.19
N THR A 121 -7.51 9.21 3.94
CA THR A 121 -7.43 10.50 4.63
C THR A 121 -6.17 11.21 4.20
N ILE A 122 -6.28 12.47 3.78
CA ILE A 122 -5.15 13.34 3.46
C ILE A 122 -5.20 14.52 4.42
N ALA A 123 -4.22 14.59 5.32
CA ALA A 123 -4.03 15.70 6.25
C ALA A 123 -2.92 16.62 5.71
N THR A 124 -3.28 17.85 5.38
CA THR A 124 -2.35 18.86 4.85
C THR A 124 -1.93 19.81 5.96
N ARG A 125 -0.62 20.05 6.10
CA ARG A 125 -0.06 20.97 7.09
C ARG A 125 1.03 21.86 6.48
N PRO A 126 1.04 23.17 6.77
CA PRO A 126 2.15 24.04 6.41
C PRO A 126 3.38 23.70 7.27
N ILE A 127 4.55 23.69 6.65
CA ILE A 127 5.83 23.50 7.32
C ILE A 127 6.61 24.81 7.28
N TYR A 128 7.00 25.31 8.45
CA TYR A 128 7.73 26.56 8.61
C TYR A 128 9.18 26.32 8.97
N ASN A 129 10.03 27.26 8.60
CA ASN A 129 11.37 27.37 9.15
C ASN A 129 11.26 27.85 10.60
N GLU A 130 11.75 27.04 11.55
CA GLU A 130 11.63 27.32 12.99
C GLU A 130 12.35 28.61 13.43
N ASN A 131 13.42 29.00 12.72
CA ASN A 131 14.21 30.19 13.06
C ASN A 131 13.62 31.47 12.46
N THR A 132 13.10 31.40 11.23
CA THR A 132 12.66 32.60 10.49
C THR A 132 11.14 32.75 10.43
N GLY A 133 10.38 31.74 10.85
CA GLY A 133 8.92 31.70 10.71
C GLY A 133 8.44 31.65 9.25
N THR A 134 9.35 31.49 8.28
CA THR A 134 9.00 31.50 6.86
C THR A 134 8.39 30.17 6.45
N LEU A 135 7.28 30.21 5.72
CA LEU A 135 6.69 29.01 5.11
C LEU A 135 7.66 28.39 4.10
N LEU A 136 7.96 27.10 4.28
CA LEU A 136 8.86 26.32 3.43
C LEU A 136 8.08 25.53 2.38
N ARG A 137 7.07 24.77 2.81
CA ARG A 137 6.30 23.82 1.98
C ARG A 137 5.00 23.42 2.66
N TYR A 138 4.20 22.60 1.99
CA TYR A 138 3.12 21.85 2.62
C TYR A 138 3.42 20.35 2.61
N ASP A 139 3.09 19.68 3.70
CA ASP A 139 3.14 18.23 3.84
C ASP A 139 1.71 17.68 3.78
N HIS A 140 1.46 16.76 2.85
CA HIS A 140 0.20 16.04 2.67
C HIS A 140 0.38 14.61 3.16
N GLN A 141 0.03 14.34 4.43
CA GLN A 141 0.11 13.02 5.02
C GLN A 141 -1.11 12.19 4.59
N ILE A 142 -0.86 11.04 3.94
CA ILE A 142 -1.87 10.13 3.41
C ILE A 142 -1.90 8.85 4.25
N THR A 143 -3.08 8.53 4.78
CA THR A 143 -3.37 7.26 5.47
C THR A 143 -4.59 6.58 4.87
N ILE A 144 -4.60 5.25 4.91
CA ILE A 144 -5.68 4.43 4.37
C ILE A 144 -6.11 3.43 5.44
N SER A 145 -7.32 3.56 5.96
CA SER A 145 -7.88 2.62 6.92
C SER A 145 -8.77 1.57 6.25
N ASN A 146 -8.75 0.35 6.80
CA ASN A 146 -9.54 -0.80 6.33
C ASN A 146 -9.35 -1.06 4.83
N LEU A 147 -8.10 -1.01 4.37
CA LEU A 147 -7.74 -1.31 2.99
C LEU A 147 -8.02 -2.79 2.71
N VAL A 148 -8.67 -3.08 1.59
CA VAL A 148 -8.96 -4.44 1.14
C VAL A 148 -8.34 -4.67 -0.23
N LEU A 149 -7.42 -5.63 -0.32
CA LEU A 149 -6.80 -6.08 -1.56
C LEU A 149 -7.17 -7.54 -1.83
N LEU A 150 -7.28 -7.89 -3.12
CA LEU A 150 -7.45 -9.27 -3.55
C LEU A 150 -6.07 -9.88 -3.80
N LYS A 151 -5.84 -11.09 -3.30
CA LYS A 151 -4.65 -11.91 -3.58
C LYS A 151 -4.85 -12.71 -4.87
N GLU A 152 -3.78 -13.34 -5.36
CA GLU A 152 -3.83 -14.19 -6.57
C GLU A 152 -4.80 -15.37 -6.45
N ASP A 153 -4.93 -15.93 -5.25
CA ASP A 153 -5.82 -17.05 -4.93
C ASP A 153 -7.29 -16.63 -4.72
N GLY A 154 -7.59 -15.34 -4.84
CA GLY A 154 -8.91 -14.77 -4.61
C GLY A 154 -9.22 -14.44 -3.15
N ASN A 155 -8.32 -14.76 -2.21
CA ASN A 155 -8.47 -14.35 -0.81
C ASN A 155 -8.29 -12.84 -0.64
N LYS A 156 -8.79 -12.31 0.47
CA LYS A 156 -8.67 -10.89 0.82
C LYS A 156 -7.53 -10.68 1.79
N LEU A 157 -6.65 -9.73 1.46
CA LEU A 157 -5.77 -9.10 2.44
C LEU A 157 -6.47 -7.85 2.98
N VAL A 158 -6.58 -7.75 4.29
CA VAL A 158 -7.14 -6.57 4.96
C VAL A 158 -6.05 -5.89 5.78
N GLU A 159 -5.72 -4.67 5.42
CA GLU A 159 -4.80 -3.81 6.18
C GLU A 159 -5.62 -2.77 6.95
N SER A 160 -5.52 -2.82 8.28
CA SER A 160 -6.34 -1.99 9.17
C SER A 160 -5.94 -0.52 9.08
N ASN A 161 -4.64 -0.24 8.97
CA ASN A 161 -4.13 1.12 8.91
C ASN A 161 -2.82 1.20 8.14
N LEU A 162 -2.91 1.45 6.84
CA LEU A 162 -1.76 1.69 5.99
C LEU A 162 -1.35 3.17 6.05
N ILE A 163 -0.11 3.43 6.45
CA ILE A 163 0.54 4.72 6.26
C ILE A 163 1.08 4.76 4.83
N PHE A 164 0.32 5.35 3.91
CA PHE A 164 0.76 5.49 2.53
C PHE A 164 1.99 6.40 2.44
N GLY A 165 2.04 7.46 3.25
CA GLY A 165 3.21 8.32 3.43
C GLY A 165 2.90 9.81 3.34
N THR A 166 3.92 10.62 3.08
CA THR A 166 3.79 12.08 2.94
C THR A 166 4.21 12.53 1.55
N TYR A 167 3.32 13.25 0.86
CA TYR A 167 3.64 13.97 -0.37
C TYR A 167 3.93 15.43 -0.03
N GLN A 168 5.01 15.98 -0.56
CA GLN A 168 5.42 17.37 -0.32
C GLN A 168 5.08 18.22 -1.53
N THR A 169 4.71 19.48 -1.31
CA THR A 169 4.44 20.48 -2.34
C THR A 169 5.09 21.81 -2.00
N ASN A 170 5.54 22.52 -3.03
CA ASN A 170 6.15 23.83 -2.83
C ASN A 170 5.09 24.87 -2.45
N LYS A 171 5.48 25.91 -1.71
CA LYS A 171 4.62 27.10 -1.58
C LYS A 171 4.36 27.69 -2.97
N GLN A 172 3.10 28.05 -3.24
CA GLN A 172 2.73 28.81 -4.42
C GLN A 172 3.03 30.30 -4.22
#